data_AF-A0A530BQH9-F1
#
_entry.id   AF-A0A530BQH9-F1
#
_cell.length_a   1.000
_cell.length_b   1.000
_cell.length_c   1.000
_cell.angle_alpha   90.00
_cell.angle_beta   90.00
_cell.angle_gamma   90.00
#
_symmetry.space_group_name_H-M   'P 1'
#
loop_
_entity.id
_entity.type
_entity.pdbx_description
1 polymer ?
#
loop_
_entity_poly.entity_id
_entity_poly.type
_entity_poly.pdbx_seq_one_letter_code
_entity_poly.pdbx_strand_id
1 'polypeptide(L)'
;MAAKEVKFHTEARDKLLRGVDILADAVKVTLGPKGRNVVIEKSFGAPRITKDGVTVAKEIELVDKFENMGAQMVREVASKTSDIAGDGTTTATVLAQTIVREGAKAVAAGMNPMDLKRGIDRAVEVIVAELKANARKVTRNDEIAQVGTISANGDAEIGRFLAEAMQRVGNEGVITVEEAKTAETELEVVEGMQFDRGYLSPYFITNQDKMRADLDEPYLLIHEKKLSNLQALLPILEAVVQSAKPLLIIAEDVEGEALATLVVNKLRGGLRVAAVKAPGFGDRRKAMLEDIAILTGGQVISEDLGIKLENVKLDMLGRARRVTVEKETTTIVDGAGAKPDIQGRVAQIKQQIDETTSDYDREKLQERLAKLAGGVAVIRVGGSTEVEVRERKDRVDDALHATRAAVE
;
A
#
# COMPACT_ATOMS: atom_id res chain seq x y z
N MET A 1 -9.80 -11.92 -34.93
CA MET A 1 -10.53 -11.45 -33.73
C MET A 1 -11.55 -12.51 -33.36
N ALA A 2 -11.73 -12.82 -32.07
CA ALA A 2 -12.80 -13.73 -31.65
C ALA A 2 -14.18 -13.09 -31.88
N ALA A 3 -15.16 -13.90 -32.28
CA ALA A 3 -16.55 -13.45 -32.42
C ALA A 3 -17.08 -12.88 -31.08
N LYS A 4 -17.95 -11.87 -31.17
CA LYS A 4 -18.50 -11.17 -30.00
C LYS A 4 -19.99 -11.45 -29.89
N GLU A 5 -20.43 -11.76 -28.67
CA GLU A 5 -21.85 -11.83 -28.33
C GLU A 5 -22.32 -10.43 -27.90
N VAL A 6 -23.48 -10.00 -28.39
CA VAL A 6 -24.04 -8.68 -28.09
C VAL A 6 -25.48 -8.86 -27.64
N LYS A 7 -25.81 -8.30 -26.47
CA LYS A 7 -27.16 -8.28 -25.89
C LYS A 7 -27.63 -6.84 -25.74
N PHE A 8 -28.95 -6.62 -25.81
CA PHE A 8 -29.54 -5.28 -25.78
C PHE A 8 -30.65 -5.15 -24.72
N HIS A 9 -30.98 -3.90 -24.39
CA HIS A 9 -32.12 -3.51 -23.57
C HIS A 9 -32.23 -4.28 -22.24
N THR A 10 -33.41 -4.85 -21.97
CA THR A 10 -33.76 -5.51 -20.71
C THR A 10 -32.96 -6.80 -20.50
N GLU A 11 -32.75 -7.60 -21.54
CA GLU A 11 -31.98 -8.84 -21.42
C GLU A 11 -30.54 -8.59 -20.95
N ALA A 12 -29.89 -7.55 -21.49
CA ALA A 12 -28.55 -7.15 -21.05
C ALA A 12 -28.56 -6.64 -19.60
N ARG A 13 -29.53 -5.79 -19.25
CA ARG A 13 -29.65 -5.22 -17.90
C ARG A 13 -29.93 -6.28 -16.84
N ASP A 14 -30.81 -7.23 -17.09
CA ASP A 14 -31.17 -8.29 -16.14
C ASP A 14 -29.99 -9.23 -15.88
N LYS A 15 -29.14 -9.47 -16.89
CA LYS A 15 -27.89 -10.22 -16.73
C LYS A 15 -26.87 -9.44 -15.89
N LEU A 16 -26.66 -8.16 -16.20
CA LEU A 16 -25.76 -7.31 -15.41
C LEU A 16 -26.22 -7.21 -13.95
N LEU A 17 -27.52 -6.98 -13.71
CA LEU A 17 -28.12 -6.89 -12.38
C LEU A 17 -27.93 -8.17 -11.57
N ARG A 18 -28.12 -9.34 -12.19
CA ARG A 18 -27.85 -10.62 -11.52
C ARG A 18 -26.40 -10.72 -11.06
N GLY A 19 -25.46 -10.32 -11.91
CA GLY A 19 -24.05 -10.26 -11.55
C GLY A 19 -23.75 -9.32 -10.37
N VAL A 20 -24.33 -8.13 -10.41
CA VAL A 20 -24.26 -7.14 -9.30
C VAL A 20 -24.81 -7.74 -8.01
N ASP A 21 -25.97 -8.40 -8.07
CA ASP A 21 -26.62 -8.98 -6.92
C ASP A 21 -25.83 -10.15 -6.32
N ILE A 22 -25.27 -11.04 -7.14
CA ILE A 22 -24.44 -12.16 -6.66
C ILE A 22 -23.23 -11.63 -5.88
N LEU A 23 -22.52 -10.64 -6.43
CA LEU A 23 -21.37 -10.06 -5.77
C LEU A 23 -21.76 -9.32 -4.48
N ALA A 24 -22.77 -8.46 -4.56
CA ALA A 24 -23.19 -7.66 -3.42
C ALA A 24 -23.79 -8.52 -2.30
N ASP A 25 -24.52 -9.59 -2.63
CA ASP A 25 -25.11 -10.50 -1.64
C ASP A 25 -24.04 -11.30 -0.89
N ALA A 26 -22.94 -11.66 -1.56
CA ALA A 26 -21.79 -12.30 -0.92
C ALA A 26 -20.99 -11.32 -0.05
N VAL A 27 -20.85 -10.06 -0.47
CA VAL A 27 -20.09 -9.03 0.28
C VAL A 27 -20.88 -8.50 1.47
N LYS A 28 -22.17 -8.20 1.32
CA LYS A 28 -22.97 -7.50 2.34
C LYS A 28 -23.14 -8.25 3.66
N VAL A 29 -22.94 -9.58 3.67
CA VAL A 29 -23.00 -10.37 4.91
C VAL A 29 -21.87 -10.03 5.87
N THR A 30 -20.79 -9.40 5.40
CA THR A 30 -19.67 -8.97 6.23
C THR A 30 -19.89 -7.62 6.91
N LEU A 31 -20.99 -6.92 6.60
CA LEU A 31 -21.22 -5.54 7.05
C LEU A 31 -21.44 -5.44 8.58
N GLY A 32 -20.66 -4.58 9.21
CA GLY A 32 -20.87 -4.11 10.59
C GLY A 32 -20.48 -5.13 11.68
N PRO A 33 -20.75 -4.82 12.96
CA PRO A 33 -20.27 -5.60 14.10
C PRO A 33 -20.88 -7.00 14.19
N LYS A 34 -22.03 -7.22 13.53
CA LYS A 34 -22.69 -8.53 13.41
C LYS A 34 -22.43 -9.21 12.07
N GLY A 35 -21.48 -8.69 11.30
CA GLY A 35 -21.00 -9.27 10.06
C GLY A 35 -20.54 -10.71 10.26
N ARG A 36 -20.87 -11.56 9.29
CA ARG A 36 -20.53 -12.99 9.27
C ARG A 36 -19.26 -13.21 8.47
N ASN A 37 -18.56 -14.28 8.81
CA ASN A 37 -17.40 -14.71 8.07
C ASN A 37 -17.81 -15.27 6.71
N VAL A 38 -17.04 -14.94 5.69
CA VAL A 38 -17.08 -15.59 4.38
C VAL A 38 -15.90 -16.54 4.28
N VAL A 39 -16.16 -17.75 3.79
CA VAL A 39 -15.14 -18.79 3.59
C VAL A 39 -14.84 -18.86 2.10
N ILE A 40 -13.55 -18.76 1.77
CA ILE A 40 -13.06 -18.70 0.39
C ILE A 40 -12.11 -19.89 0.19
N GLU A 41 -12.41 -20.69 -0.83
CA GLU A 41 -11.57 -21.83 -1.23
C GLU A 41 -10.20 -21.33 -1.71
N LYS A 42 -9.15 -22.08 -1.36
CA LYS A 42 -7.82 -21.93 -1.95
C LYS A 42 -7.46 -23.21 -2.66
N SER A 43 -6.83 -23.11 -3.83
CA SER A 43 -6.39 -24.28 -4.61
C SER A 43 -5.42 -25.19 -3.83
N PHE A 44 -4.74 -24.65 -2.82
CA PHE A 44 -3.87 -25.39 -1.91
C PHE A 44 -3.97 -24.84 -0.48
N GLY A 45 -3.91 -25.72 0.51
CA GLY A 45 -3.92 -25.36 1.94
C GLY A 45 -5.31 -25.17 2.54
N ALA A 46 -5.36 -24.52 3.70
CA ALA A 46 -6.61 -24.22 4.40
C ALA A 46 -7.39 -23.08 3.70
N PRO A 47 -8.73 -23.10 3.75
CA PRO A 47 -9.55 -22.03 3.20
C PRO A 47 -9.27 -20.70 3.92
N ARG A 48 -9.44 -19.59 3.21
CA ARG A 48 -9.37 -18.25 3.82
C ARG A 48 -10.71 -17.92 4.46
N ILE A 49 -10.67 -17.47 5.71
CA ILE A 49 -11.85 -16.98 6.44
C ILE A 49 -11.65 -15.48 6.59
N THR A 50 -12.62 -14.69 6.14
CA THR A 50 -12.49 -13.22 6.16
C THR A 50 -13.82 -12.52 6.43
N LYS A 51 -13.73 -11.31 6.96
CA LYS A 51 -14.81 -10.32 7.04
C LYS A 51 -14.53 -9.09 6.16
N ASP A 52 -13.40 -9.06 5.46
CA ASP A 52 -13.08 -7.96 4.55
C ASP A 52 -13.90 -8.09 3.25
N GLY A 53 -14.71 -7.08 2.98
CA GLY A 53 -15.55 -6.99 1.78
C GLY A 53 -14.76 -6.91 0.48
N VAL A 54 -13.56 -6.30 0.49
CA VAL A 54 -12.71 -6.20 -0.70
C VAL A 54 -12.16 -7.57 -1.07
N THR A 55 -11.65 -8.31 -0.09
CA THR A 55 -11.18 -9.68 -0.28
C THR A 55 -12.30 -10.55 -0.85
N VAL A 56 -13.51 -10.47 -0.30
CA VAL A 56 -14.67 -11.22 -0.85
C VAL A 56 -14.97 -10.79 -2.29
N ALA A 57 -15.02 -9.49 -2.58
CA ALA A 57 -15.31 -8.98 -3.92
C ALA A 57 -14.26 -9.39 -4.97
N LYS A 58 -12.99 -9.51 -4.58
CA LYS A 58 -11.87 -9.91 -5.46
C LYS A 58 -11.99 -11.33 -5.98
N GLU A 59 -12.55 -12.22 -5.17
CA GLU A 59 -12.61 -13.67 -5.43
C GLU A 59 -13.86 -14.07 -6.23
N ILE A 60 -14.76 -13.12 -6.52
CA ILE A 60 -15.99 -13.36 -7.27
C ILE A 60 -15.74 -13.18 -8.76
N GLU A 61 -15.73 -14.31 -9.46
CA GLU A 61 -15.75 -14.38 -10.93
C GLU A 61 -16.87 -15.32 -11.38
N LEU A 62 -17.71 -14.84 -12.30
CA LEU A 62 -18.90 -15.57 -12.76
C LEU A 62 -18.68 -16.21 -14.13
N VAL A 63 -19.26 -17.40 -14.31
CA VAL A 63 -19.14 -18.17 -15.56
C VAL A 63 -19.85 -17.47 -16.72
N ASP A 64 -21.03 -16.90 -16.47
CA ASP A 64 -21.74 -16.11 -17.47
C ASP A 64 -21.03 -14.77 -17.66
N LYS A 65 -20.62 -14.47 -18.89
CA LYS A 65 -19.83 -13.28 -19.20
C LYS A 65 -20.57 -11.98 -18.91
N PHE A 66 -21.89 -11.93 -19.10
CA PHE A 66 -22.69 -10.72 -18.84
C PHE A 66 -22.93 -10.50 -17.37
N GLU A 67 -23.19 -11.56 -16.61
CA GLU A 67 -23.24 -11.48 -15.15
C GLU A 67 -21.86 -11.09 -14.59
N ASN A 68 -20.78 -11.69 -15.09
CA ASN A 68 -19.43 -11.34 -14.67
C ASN A 68 -19.12 -9.86 -14.93
N MET A 69 -19.50 -9.32 -16.10
CA MET A 69 -19.34 -7.88 -16.38
C MET A 69 -20.01 -7.00 -15.32
N GLY A 70 -21.20 -7.37 -14.85
CA GLY A 70 -21.90 -6.65 -13.77
C GLY A 70 -21.16 -6.76 -12.43
N ALA A 71 -20.69 -7.95 -12.07
CA ALA A 71 -19.89 -8.17 -10.87
C ALA A 71 -18.58 -7.36 -10.90
N GLN A 72 -17.84 -7.41 -12.01
CA GLN A 72 -16.56 -6.70 -12.16
C GLN A 72 -16.72 -5.17 -12.02
N MET A 73 -17.82 -4.59 -12.51
CA MET A 73 -18.11 -3.16 -12.33
C MET A 73 -18.26 -2.77 -10.85
N VAL A 74 -18.95 -3.59 -10.05
CA VAL A 74 -19.13 -3.32 -8.61
C VAL A 74 -17.87 -3.63 -7.82
N ARG A 75 -17.09 -4.64 -8.23
CA ARG A 75 -15.75 -4.89 -7.69
C ARG A 75 -14.85 -3.65 -7.83
N GLU A 76 -14.93 -2.96 -8.97
CA GLU A 76 -14.16 -1.72 -9.19
C GLU A 76 -14.59 -0.60 -8.23
N VAL A 77 -15.89 -0.49 -7.92
CA VAL A 77 -16.40 0.44 -6.89
C VAL A 77 -15.77 0.13 -5.54
N ALA A 78 -15.81 -1.13 -5.09
CA ALA A 78 -15.22 -1.55 -3.82
C ALA A 78 -13.71 -1.28 -3.77
N SER A 79 -12.97 -1.65 -4.82
CA SER A 79 -11.51 -1.46 -4.88
C SER A 79 -11.14 0.02 -4.80
N LYS A 80 -11.78 0.89 -5.58
CA LYS A 80 -11.47 2.33 -5.56
C LYS A 80 -11.81 3.00 -4.23
N THR A 81 -12.87 2.56 -3.55
CA THR A 81 -13.16 3.02 -2.19
C THR A 81 -12.06 2.62 -1.22
N SER A 82 -11.58 1.38 -1.29
CA SER A 82 -10.44 0.91 -0.47
C SER A 82 -9.18 1.71 -0.75
N ASP A 83 -8.86 1.95 -2.03
CA ASP A 83 -7.62 2.62 -2.43
C ASP A 83 -7.55 4.08 -1.93
N ILE A 84 -8.70 4.75 -1.82
CA ILE A 84 -8.77 6.16 -1.43
C ILE A 84 -9.00 6.32 0.08
N ALA A 85 -9.93 5.55 0.65
CA ALA A 85 -10.40 5.74 2.02
C ALA A 85 -9.92 4.65 2.99
N GLY A 86 -9.42 3.52 2.49
CA GLY A 86 -8.94 2.41 3.31
C GLY A 86 -10.00 1.55 3.99
N ASP A 87 -11.28 1.97 3.96
CA ASP A 87 -12.42 1.28 4.56
C ASP A 87 -13.71 1.67 3.80
N GLY A 88 -14.85 1.09 4.16
CA GLY A 88 -16.18 1.43 3.62
C GLY A 88 -16.54 0.65 2.35
N THR A 89 -15.77 -0.37 2.01
CA THR A 89 -15.88 -1.13 0.75
C THR A 89 -17.18 -1.93 0.67
N THR A 90 -17.58 -2.56 1.77
CA THR A 90 -18.88 -3.22 1.93
C THR A 90 -20.02 -2.22 1.83
N THR A 91 -19.88 -1.03 2.46
CA THR A 91 -20.88 0.04 2.39
C THR A 91 -21.05 0.54 0.96
N ALA A 92 -19.95 0.79 0.24
CA ALA A 92 -19.97 1.21 -1.16
C ALA A 92 -20.64 0.16 -2.05
N THR A 93 -20.37 -1.12 -1.81
CA THR A 93 -20.99 -2.24 -2.53
C THR A 93 -22.51 -2.31 -2.32
N VAL A 94 -22.98 -2.15 -1.07
CA VAL A 94 -24.41 -2.17 -0.73
C VAL A 94 -25.14 -0.95 -1.32
N LEU A 95 -24.52 0.23 -1.26
CA LEU A 95 -25.05 1.44 -1.89
C LEU A 95 -25.15 1.28 -3.41
N ALA A 96 -24.09 0.76 -4.04
CA ALA A 96 -24.07 0.50 -5.48
C ALA A 96 -25.17 -0.48 -5.89
N GLN A 97 -25.34 -1.59 -5.17
CA GLN A 97 -26.41 -2.55 -5.42
C GLN A 97 -27.79 -1.88 -5.38
N THR A 98 -28.05 -1.06 -4.36
CA THR A 98 -29.34 -0.40 -4.16
C THR A 98 -29.62 0.62 -5.26
N ILE A 99 -28.66 1.49 -5.57
CA ILE A 99 -28.80 2.54 -6.60
C ILE A 99 -29.03 1.90 -7.98
N VAL A 100 -28.25 0.87 -8.33
CA VAL A 100 -28.36 0.20 -9.63
C VAL A 100 -29.69 -0.53 -9.75
N ARG A 101 -30.15 -1.21 -8.68
CA ARG A 101 -31.43 -1.93 -8.67
C ARG A 101 -32.62 -0.98 -8.82
N GLU A 102 -32.69 0.09 -8.04
CA GLU A 102 -33.79 1.05 -8.13
C GLU A 102 -33.74 1.87 -9.43
N GLY A 103 -32.54 2.23 -9.89
CA GLY A 103 -32.34 2.85 -11.19
C GLY A 103 -32.84 1.97 -12.34
N ALA A 104 -32.54 0.67 -12.30
CA ALA A 104 -33.03 -0.27 -13.32
C ALA A 104 -34.56 -0.40 -13.33
N LYS A 105 -35.20 -0.41 -12.16
CA LYS A 105 -36.68 -0.40 -12.05
C LYS A 105 -37.28 0.87 -12.66
N ALA A 106 -36.71 2.04 -12.35
CA ALA A 106 -37.15 3.31 -12.88
C ALA A 106 -37.02 3.36 -14.42
N VAL A 107 -35.91 2.84 -14.96
CA VAL A 107 -35.72 2.73 -16.41
C VAL A 107 -36.70 1.75 -17.04
N ALA A 108 -36.98 0.61 -16.39
CA ALA A 108 -38.00 -0.34 -16.85
C ALA A 108 -39.41 0.28 -16.87
N ALA A 109 -39.68 1.22 -15.96
CA ALA A 109 -40.91 2.03 -15.92
C ALA A 109 -40.95 3.15 -16.99
N GLY A 110 -39.95 3.25 -17.86
CA GLY A 110 -39.91 4.20 -18.98
C GLY A 110 -39.28 5.55 -18.66
N MET A 111 -38.69 5.72 -17.47
CA MET A 111 -37.96 6.95 -17.15
C MET A 111 -36.66 7.07 -17.94
N ASN A 112 -36.26 8.30 -18.27
CA ASN A 112 -35.02 8.56 -19.00
C ASN A 112 -33.78 8.27 -18.13
N PRO A 113 -32.91 7.32 -18.51
CA PRO A 113 -31.70 6.99 -17.74
C PRO A 113 -30.77 8.17 -17.50
N MET A 114 -30.68 9.10 -18.45
CA MET A 114 -29.80 10.27 -18.35
C MET A 114 -30.33 11.33 -17.38
N ASP A 115 -31.65 11.44 -17.23
CA ASP A 115 -32.26 12.29 -16.21
C ASP A 115 -32.12 11.68 -14.83
N LEU A 116 -32.33 10.35 -14.71
CA LEU A 116 -32.11 9.61 -13.46
C LEU A 116 -30.67 9.76 -12.96
N LYS A 117 -29.68 9.56 -13.84
CA LYS A 117 -28.27 9.77 -13.49
C LYS A 117 -28.01 11.19 -12.99
N ARG A 118 -28.47 12.22 -13.72
CA ARG A 118 -28.29 13.62 -13.30
C ARG A 118 -28.94 13.93 -11.95
N GLY A 119 -30.10 13.33 -11.68
CA GLY A 119 -30.77 13.44 -10.38
C GLY A 119 -29.95 12.82 -9.25
N ILE A 120 -29.42 11.60 -9.46
CA ILE A 120 -28.56 10.91 -8.50
C ILE A 120 -27.28 11.72 -8.24
N ASP A 121 -26.61 12.18 -9.29
CA ASP A 121 -25.37 12.96 -9.18
C ASP A 121 -25.59 14.23 -8.34
N ARG A 122 -26.66 14.99 -8.59
CA ARG A 122 -27.02 16.18 -7.80
C ARG A 122 -27.32 15.85 -6.34
N ALA A 123 -28.00 14.74 -6.08
CA ALA A 123 -28.29 14.31 -4.71
C ALA A 123 -26.99 13.96 -3.97
N VAL A 124 -26.05 13.27 -4.63
CA VAL A 124 -24.74 12.94 -4.06
C VAL A 124 -23.95 14.20 -3.73
N GLU A 125 -23.92 15.21 -4.61
CA GLU A 125 -23.23 16.50 -4.35
C GLU A 125 -23.75 17.17 -3.07
N VAL A 126 -25.06 17.25 -2.90
CA VAL A 126 -25.69 17.84 -1.71
C VAL A 126 -25.38 17.02 -0.45
N ILE A 127 -25.49 15.69 -0.53
CA ILE A 127 -25.19 14.81 0.60
C ILE A 127 -23.72 14.94 1.02
N VAL A 128 -22.78 14.99 0.07
CA VAL A 128 -21.35 15.15 0.37
C VAL A 128 -21.07 16.51 1.02
N ALA A 129 -21.71 17.59 0.56
CA ALA A 129 -21.59 18.90 1.19
C ALA A 129 -22.08 18.88 2.65
N GLU A 130 -23.23 18.24 2.90
CA GLU A 130 -23.81 18.10 4.23
C GLU A 130 -22.94 17.21 5.14
N LEU A 131 -22.39 16.11 4.63
CA LEU A 131 -21.46 15.26 5.38
C LEU A 131 -20.21 16.02 5.83
N LYS A 132 -19.66 16.87 4.95
CA LYS A 132 -18.52 17.74 5.30
C LYS A 132 -18.89 18.77 6.38
N ALA A 133 -20.09 19.34 6.31
CA ALA A 133 -20.57 20.30 7.31
C ALA A 133 -20.75 19.65 8.70
N ASN A 134 -21.12 18.37 8.75
CA ASN A 134 -21.28 17.60 9.98
C ASN A 134 -19.99 16.89 10.44
N ALA A 135 -18.90 16.99 9.69
CA ALA A 135 -17.64 16.33 10.02
C ALA A 135 -17.01 16.95 11.26
N ARG A 136 -16.61 16.09 12.21
CA ARG A 136 -15.88 16.51 13.41
C ARG A 136 -14.42 16.10 13.27
N LYS A 137 -13.51 17.07 13.36
CA LYS A 137 -12.07 16.81 13.32
C LYS A 137 -11.63 16.00 14.54
N VAL A 138 -10.89 14.92 14.29
CA VAL A 138 -10.25 14.10 15.33
C VAL A 138 -9.03 14.84 15.83
N THR A 139 -8.96 15.09 17.15
CA THR A 139 -7.86 15.86 17.75
C THR A 139 -7.25 15.17 18.96
N ARG A 140 -8.00 14.28 19.60
CA ARG A 140 -7.56 13.57 20.80
C ARG A 140 -7.15 12.15 20.47
N ASN A 141 -6.12 11.66 21.16
CA ASN A 141 -5.67 10.27 21.00
C ASN A 141 -6.78 9.25 21.37
N ASP A 142 -7.68 9.60 22.30
CA ASP A 142 -8.83 8.75 22.64
C ASP A 142 -9.83 8.62 21.47
N GLU A 143 -9.98 9.67 20.66
CA GLU A 143 -10.84 9.64 19.47
C GLU A 143 -10.20 8.79 18.36
N ILE A 144 -8.87 8.87 18.20
CA ILE A 144 -8.09 8.00 17.31
C ILE A 144 -8.28 6.53 17.71
N ALA A 145 -8.15 6.22 19.00
CA ALA A 145 -8.37 4.86 19.51
C ALA A 145 -9.81 4.37 19.27
N GLN A 146 -10.81 5.26 19.39
CA GLN A 146 -12.21 4.91 19.10
C GLN A 146 -12.43 4.58 17.62
N VAL A 147 -11.89 5.38 16.70
CA VAL A 147 -11.97 5.12 15.26
C VAL A 147 -11.32 3.77 14.96
N GLY A 148 -10.08 3.55 15.43
CA GLY A 148 -9.37 2.28 15.23
C GLY A 148 -10.12 1.09 15.83
N THR A 149 -10.75 1.24 17.00
CA THR A 149 -11.56 0.18 17.63
C THR A 149 -12.77 -0.18 16.78
N ILE A 150 -13.49 0.82 16.25
CA ILE A 150 -14.69 0.59 15.45
C ILE A 150 -14.33 -0.09 14.13
N SER A 151 -13.31 0.40 13.42
CA SER A 151 -12.85 -0.20 12.17
C SER A 151 -12.23 -1.59 12.36
N ALA A 152 -11.64 -1.87 13.53
CA ALA A 152 -11.15 -3.20 13.89
C ALA A 152 -12.25 -4.17 14.39
N ASN A 153 -13.52 -3.91 14.07
CA ASN A 153 -14.69 -4.70 14.49
C ASN A 153 -14.90 -4.79 16.02
N GLY A 154 -14.64 -3.69 16.73
CA GLY A 154 -14.82 -3.59 18.18
C GLY A 154 -13.61 -4.05 19.00
N ASP A 155 -12.47 -4.29 18.35
CA ASP A 155 -11.23 -4.72 19.01
C ASP A 155 -10.51 -3.51 19.63
N ALA A 156 -10.73 -3.31 20.94
CA ALA A 156 -10.15 -2.20 21.69
C ALA A 156 -8.62 -2.31 21.84
N GLU A 157 -8.07 -3.52 21.74
CA GLU A 157 -6.62 -3.72 21.80
C GLU A 157 -5.96 -3.12 20.55
N ILE A 158 -6.51 -3.40 19.36
CA ILE A 158 -6.04 -2.83 18.09
C ILE A 158 -6.15 -1.31 18.10
N GLY A 159 -7.29 -0.76 18.52
CA GLY A 159 -7.48 0.69 18.60
C GLY A 159 -6.46 1.38 19.51
N ARG A 160 -6.12 0.77 20.65
CA ARG A 160 -5.08 1.27 21.56
C ARG A 160 -3.69 1.24 20.91
N PHE A 161 -3.32 0.15 20.25
CA PHE A 161 -2.01 0.05 19.59
C PHE A 161 -1.86 1.07 18.45
N LEU A 162 -2.92 1.32 17.68
CA LEU A 162 -2.91 2.34 16.63
C LEU A 162 -2.74 3.75 17.20
N ALA A 163 -3.48 4.09 18.26
CA ALA A 163 -3.37 5.36 18.94
C ALA A 163 -1.97 5.56 19.56
N GLU A 164 -1.40 4.52 20.16
CA GLU A 164 -0.04 4.58 20.71
C GLU A 164 1.01 4.72 19.60
N ALA A 165 0.86 3.99 18.49
CA ALA A 165 1.74 4.11 17.33
C ALA A 165 1.73 5.53 16.78
N MET A 166 0.54 6.10 16.50
CA MET A 166 0.39 7.48 16.02
C MET A 166 0.95 8.50 17.00
N GLN A 167 0.81 8.29 18.30
CA GLN A 167 1.40 9.18 19.30
C GLN A 167 2.94 9.15 19.27
N ARG A 168 3.55 7.99 19.00
CA ARG A 168 5.02 7.84 18.98
C ARG A 168 5.66 8.36 17.69
N VAL A 169 5.08 8.06 16.53
CA VAL A 169 5.64 8.45 15.22
C VAL A 169 5.06 9.77 14.69
N GLY A 170 4.03 10.31 15.34
CA GLY A 170 3.28 11.47 14.89
C GLY A 170 2.18 11.11 13.88
N ASN A 171 1.27 12.06 13.61
CA ASN A 171 0.14 11.86 12.70
C ASN A 171 0.57 11.56 11.26
N GLU A 172 1.71 12.13 10.83
CA GLU A 172 2.32 11.88 9.52
C GLU A 172 3.34 10.72 9.55
N GLY A 173 3.44 10.04 10.69
CA GLY A 173 4.38 8.94 10.88
C GLY A 173 4.01 7.69 10.10
N VAL A 174 5.02 6.89 9.80
CA VAL A 174 4.85 5.63 9.07
C VAL A 174 4.51 4.53 10.07
N ILE A 175 3.39 3.84 9.84
CA ILE A 175 2.98 2.67 10.61
C ILE A 175 2.90 1.48 9.65
N THR A 176 3.51 0.36 10.04
CA THR A 176 3.49 -0.90 9.28
C THR A 176 2.99 -2.04 10.15
N VAL A 177 2.36 -3.04 9.51
CA VAL A 177 1.78 -4.20 10.19
C VAL A 177 2.48 -5.47 9.74
N GLU A 178 2.98 -6.24 10.71
CA GLU A 178 3.69 -7.51 10.50
C GLU A 178 3.01 -8.67 11.23
N GLU A 179 3.38 -9.89 10.85
CA GLU A 179 2.93 -11.10 11.53
C GLU A 179 3.93 -11.42 12.66
N ALA A 180 3.43 -11.54 13.89
CA ALA A 180 4.25 -11.95 15.02
C ALA A 180 4.53 -13.45 14.96
N LYS A 181 5.69 -13.86 15.52
CA LYS A 181 6.00 -15.28 15.75
C LYS A 181 5.40 -15.79 17.06
N THR A 182 4.93 -14.88 17.90
CA THR A 182 4.34 -15.12 19.22
C THR A 182 2.82 -14.93 19.15
N ALA A 183 2.12 -15.41 20.17
CA ALA A 183 0.67 -15.21 20.28
C ALA A 183 0.30 -13.76 20.64
N GLU A 184 1.23 -13.01 21.21
CA GLU A 184 1.03 -11.64 21.68
C GLU A 184 1.25 -10.61 20.56
N THR A 185 0.45 -9.55 20.58
CA THR A 185 0.61 -8.41 19.68
C THR A 185 1.54 -7.38 20.34
N GLU A 186 2.54 -6.91 19.59
CA GLU A 186 3.56 -5.99 20.08
C GLU A 186 3.65 -4.74 19.21
N LEU A 187 3.94 -3.60 19.83
CA LEU A 187 4.26 -2.34 19.15
C LEU A 187 5.73 -1.98 19.39
N GLU A 188 6.48 -1.87 18.31
CA GLU A 188 7.88 -1.43 18.33
C GLU A 188 8.05 -0.19 17.44
N VAL A 189 8.91 0.75 17.84
CA VAL A 189 9.30 1.86 16.97
C VAL A 189 10.75 1.64 16.58
N VAL A 190 11.00 1.54 15.28
CA VAL A 190 12.31 1.29 14.70
C VAL A 190 12.71 2.44 13.80
N GLU A 191 14.01 2.55 13.54
CA GLU A 191 14.52 3.54 12.59
C GLU A 191 14.13 3.10 11.17
N GLY A 192 13.48 3.98 10.42
CA GLY A 192 13.00 3.65 9.08
C GLY A 192 12.49 4.89 8.36
N MET A 193 12.13 4.73 7.09
CA MET A 193 11.59 5.82 6.29
C MET A 193 10.65 5.31 5.19
N GLN A 194 9.71 6.16 4.77
CA GLN A 194 8.87 5.93 3.60
C GLN A 194 9.06 7.07 2.58
N PHE A 195 9.08 6.72 1.29
CA PHE A 195 9.11 7.68 0.21
C PHE A 195 8.23 7.27 -0.98
N ASP A 196 7.81 8.26 -1.75
CA ASP A 196 6.72 8.15 -2.72
C ASP A 196 7.23 7.71 -4.11
N ARG A 197 7.88 6.53 -4.12
CA ARG A 197 8.29 5.82 -5.34
C ARG A 197 7.98 4.35 -5.18
N GLY A 198 7.18 3.81 -6.11
CA GLY A 198 6.85 2.39 -6.13
C GLY A 198 7.71 1.57 -7.09
N TYR A 199 7.31 0.30 -7.27
CA TYR A 199 8.00 -0.63 -8.17
C TYR A 199 7.90 -0.18 -9.63
N LEU A 200 9.01 -0.33 -10.37
CA LEU A 200 9.06 -0.01 -11.81
C LEU A 200 8.28 -1.00 -12.68
N SER A 201 8.04 -2.22 -12.17
CA SER A 201 7.33 -3.26 -12.88
C SER A 201 6.46 -4.07 -11.90
N PRO A 202 5.18 -4.34 -12.23
CA PRO A 202 4.32 -5.21 -11.42
C PRO A 202 4.88 -6.63 -11.27
N TYR A 203 5.76 -7.06 -12.16
CA TYR A 203 6.44 -8.34 -12.03
C TYR A 203 7.38 -8.41 -10.82
N PHE A 204 7.68 -7.28 -10.16
CA PHE A 204 8.40 -7.25 -8.88
C PHE A 204 7.54 -7.56 -7.65
N ILE A 205 6.21 -7.69 -7.79
CA ILE A 205 5.33 -8.13 -6.70
C ILE A 205 5.71 -9.53 -6.20
N THR A 206 5.84 -9.68 -4.88
CA THR A 206 6.05 -10.98 -4.22
C THR A 206 4.79 -11.48 -3.52
N ASN A 207 3.94 -10.55 -3.06
CA ASN A 207 2.66 -10.83 -2.46
C ASN A 207 1.53 -10.35 -3.39
N GLN A 208 0.90 -11.29 -4.10
CA GLN A 208 -0.15 -10.99 -5.08
C GLN A 208 -1.45 -10.49 -4.42
N ASP A 209 -1.75 -10.92 -3.19
CA ASP A 209 -2.99 -10.54 -2.49
C ASP A 209 -3.00 -9.03 -2.17
N LYS A 210 -1.85 -8.52 -1.69
CA LYS A 210 -1.65 -7.11 -1.33
C LYS A 210 -1.00 -6.27 -2.44
N MET A 211 -0.72 -6.86 -3.60
CA MET A 211 -0.08 -6.19 -4.75
C MET A 211 1.22 -5.44 -4.38
N ARG A 212 2.06 -6.06 -3.55
CA ARG A 212 3.31 -5.45 -3.03
C ARG A 212 4.51 -6.39 -3.12
N ALA A 213 5.71 -5.82 -3.16
CA ALA A 213 6.96 -6.55 -3.03
C ALA A 213 7.46 -6.45 -1.58
N ASP A 214 7.25 -7.51 -0.82
CA ASP A 214 7.86 -7.74 0.48
C ASP A 214 9.26 -8.35 0.28
N LEU A 215 10.30 -7.67 0.78
CA LEU A 215 11.70 -8.12 0.78
C LEU A 215 12.21 -8.21 2.23
N ASP A 216 12.56 -9.42 2.66
CA ASP A 216 13.12 -9.68 4.01
C ASP A 216 14.66 -9.65 3.99
N GLU A 217 15.24 -8.92 4.93
CA GLU A 217 16.67 -8.65 5.06
C GLU A 217 17.40 -8.28 3.73
N PRO A 218 16.86 -7.34 2.92
CA PRO A 218 17.45 -7.03 1.62
C PRO A 218 18.77 -6.25 1.74
N TYR A 219 19.60 -6.40 0.71
CA TYR A 219 20.61 -5.41 0.38
C TYR A 219 19.98 -4.25 -0.40
N LEU A 220 20.49 -3.04 -0.21
CA LEU A 220 20.05 -1.84 -0.91
C LEU A 220 21.19 -1.27 -1.74
N LEU A 221 21.04 -1.31 -3.06
CA LEU A 221 21.91 -0.62 -4.00
C LEU A 221 21.40 0.79 -4.21
N ILE A 222 22.19 1.78 -3.79
CA ILE A 222 21.85 3.20 -3.86
C ILE A 222 22.72 3.84 -4.92
N HIS A 223 22.15 4.13 -6.08
CA HIS A 223 22.88 4.62 -7.24
C HIS A 223 22.32 5.96 -7.74
N GLU A 224 23.20 6.91 -8.01
CA GLU A 224 22.76 8.27 -8.37
C GLU A 224 22.23 8.40 -9.80
N LYS A 225 22.77 7.62 -10.74
CA LYS A 225 22.48 7.73 -12.18
C LYS A 225 21.47 6.69 -12.65
N LYS A 226 21.11 6.78 -13.94
CA LYS A 226 20.25 5.83 -14.63
C LYS A 226 20.98 4.52 -14.91
N LEU A 227 20.26 3.41 -14.76
CA LEU A 227 20.72 2.06 -15.09
C LEU A 227 20.02 1.57 -16.35
N SER A 228 20.74 1.64 -17.49
CA SER A 228 20.24 1.17 -18.80
C SER A 228 20.85 -0.16 -19.24
N ASN A 229 22.10 -0.44 -18.82
CA ASN A 229 22.85 -1.66 -19.17
C ASN A 229 23.08 -2.51 -17.90
N LEU A 230 22.93 -3.84 -18.04
CA LEU A 230 23.14 -4.79 -16.95
C LEU A 230 24.62 -5.16 -16.73
N GLN A 231 25.51 -4.99 -17.72
CA GLN A 231 26.92 -5.39 -17.62
C GLN A 231 27.60 -4.83 -16.36
N ALA A 232 27.34 -3.55 -16.06
CA ALA A 232 27.90 -2.89 -14.88
C ALA A 232 27.34 -3.44 -13.55
N LEU A 233 26.16 -4.08 -13.59
CA LEU A 233 25.50 -4.67 -12.42
C LEU A 233 25.84 -6.16 -12.23
N LEU A 234 26.37 -6.86 -13.23
CA LEU A 234 26.63 -8.30 -13.15
C LEU A 234 27.46 -8.68 -11.91
N PRO A 235 28.59 -8.01 -11.59
CA PRO A 235 29.41 -8.41 -10.44
C PRO A 235 28.65 -8.34 -9.12
N ILE A 236 27.83 -7.30 -8.93
CA ILE A 236 27.07 -7.12 -7.68
C ILE A 236 25.87 -8.06 -7.61
N LEU A 237 25.21 -8.33 -8.75
CA LEU A 237 24.11 -9.28 -8.83
C LEU A 237 24.58 -10.69 -8.48
N GLU A 238 25.72 -11.12 -9.00
CA GLU A 238 26.32 -12.42 -8.68
C GLU A 238 26.64 -12.54 -7.19
N ALA A 239 27.25 -11.50 -6.60
CA ALA A 239 27.56 -11.47 -5.17
C ALA A 239 26.30 -11.54 -4.28
N VAL A 240 25.23 -10.83 -4.66
CA VAL A 240 23.94 -10.89 -3.96
C VAL A 240 23.32 -12.28 -4.09
N VAL A 241 23.31 -12.88 -5.28
CA VAL A 241 22.76 -14.23 -5.48
C VAL A 241 23.48 -15.26 -4.62
N GLN A 242 24.81 -15.18 -4.50
CA GLN A 242 25.60 -16.05 -3.64
C GLN A 242 25.25 -15.90 -2.15
N SER A 243 24.86 -14.70 -1.73
CA SER A 243 24.42 -14.44 -0.35
C SER A 243 22.99 -14.93 -0.06
N ALA A 244 22.25 -15.36 -1.09
CA ALA A 244 20.84 -15.77 -1.02
C ALA A 244 19.88 -14.73 -0.41
N LYS A 245 20.30 -13.46 -0.34
CA LYS A 245 19.48 -12.34 0.16
C LYS A 245 18.81 -11.58 -1.00
N PRO A 246 17.65 -10.94 -0.77
CA PRO A 246 17.04 -10.08 -1.77
C PRO A 246 17.84 -8.79 -2.01
N LEU A 247 17.60 -8.15 -3.15
CA LEU A 247 18.18 -6.85 -3.51
C LEU A 247 17.09 -5.85 -3.86
N LEU A 248 17.19 -4.66 -3.29
CA LEU A 248 16.47 -3.47 -3.71
C LEU A 248 17.43 -2.55 -4.47
N ILE A 249 17.04 -2.15 -5.68
CA ILE A 249 17.79 -1.16 -6.47
C ILE A 249 17.04 0.18 -6.39
N ILE A 250 17.71 1.20 -5.87
CA ILE A 250 17.26 2.59 -5.86
C ILE A 250 18.19 3.37 -6.78
N ALA A 251 17.68 3.78 -7.94
CA ALA A 251 18.44 4.52 -8.95
C ALA A 251 17.64 5.70 -9.50
N GLU A 252 18.27 6.65 -10.19
CA GLU A 252 17.52 7.71 -10.88
C GLU A 252 16.41 7.14 -11.78
N ASP A 253 16.77 6.11 -12.55
CA ASP A 253 15.83 5.28 -13.29
C ASP A 253 16.45 3.91 -13.58
N VAL A 254 15.62 2.89 -13.79
CA VAL A 254 16.05 1.58 -14.32
C VAL A 254 15.22 1.28 -15.55
N GLU A 255 15.87 1.30 -16.72
CA GLU A 255 15.18 1.27 -18.01
C GLU A 255 15.84 0.33 -19.02
N GLY A 256 15.17 0.11 -20.15
CA GLY A 256 15.69 -0.66 -21.27
C GLY A 256 16.01 -2.11 -20.92
N GLU A 257 17.21 -2.55 -21.34
CA GLU A 257 17.68 -3.92 -21.19
C GLU A 257 17.86 -4.32 -19.72
N ALA A 258 18.32 -3.40 -18.87
CA ALA A 258 18.50 -3.66 -17.44
C ALA A 258 17.17 -4.07 -16.78
N LEU A 259 16.11 -3.29 -16.97
CA LEU A 259 14.80 -3.59 -16.38
C LEU A 259 14.23 -4.91 -16.90
N ALA A 260 14.27 -5.13 -18.22
CA ALA A 260 13.77 -6.36 -18.83
C ALA A 260 14.48 -7.60 -18.28
N THR A 261 15.81 -7.52 -18.11
CA THR A 261 16.60 -8.65 -17.63
C THR A 261 16.38 -8.92 -16.15
N LEU A 262 16.24 -7.88 -15.31
CA LEU A 262 15.89 -8.04 -13.89
C LEU A 262 14.52 -8.73 -13.73
N VAL A 263 13.53 -8.33 -14.53
CA VAL A 263 12.19 -8.94 -14.54
C VAL A 263 12.26 -10.41 -14.93
N VAL A 264 12.94 -10.74 -16.04
CA VAL A 264 13.06 -12.13 -16.51
C VAL A 264 13.77 -13.02 -15.51
N ASN A 265 14.87 -12.55 -14.90
CA ASN A 265 15.61 -13.32 -13.90
C ASN A 265 14.81 -13.53 -12.62
N LYS A 266 14.04 -12.53 -12.20
CA LYS A 266 13.12 -12.68 -11.07
C LYS A 266 12.06 -13.74 -11.37
N LEU A 267 11.42 -13.68 -12.53
CA LEU A 267 10.37 -14.64 -12.92
C LEU A 267 10.90 -16.08 -13.01
N ARG A 268 12.18 -16.27 -13.36
CA ARG A 268 12.86 -17.57 -13.37
C ARG A 268 13.30 -18.05 -11.98
N GLY A 269 13.07 -17.26 -10.93
CA GLY A 269 13.41 -17.59 -9.54
C GLY A 269 14.90 -17.50 -9.19
N GLY A 270 15.75 -17.05 -10.12
CA GLY A 270 17.20 -16.97 -9.91
C GLY A 270 17.65 -15.77 -9.08
N LEU A 271 16.83 -14.71 -9.01
CA LEU A 271 17.18 -13.47 -8.31
C LEU A 271 15.94 -12.85 -7.65
N ARG A 272 15.97 -12.64 -6.33
CA ARG A 272 14.94 -11.88 -5.62
C ARG A 272 15.28 -10.40 -5.64
N VAL A 273 14.76 -9.68 -6.63
CA VAL A 273 15.05 -8.25 -6.83
C VAL A 273 13.80 -7.41 -7.00
N ALA A 274 13.84 -6.17 -6.52
CA ALA A 274 12.93 -5.11 -6.89
C ALA A 274 13.71 -3.84 -7.26
N ALA A 275 13.16 -3.03 -8.15
CA ALA A 275 13.77 -1.76 -8.56
C ALA A 275 12.74 -0.62 -8.44
N VAL A 276 13.18 0.49 -7.88
CA VAL A 276 12.39 1.71 -7.64
C VAL A 276 13.19 2.93 -8.11
N LYS A 277 12.48 3.99 -8.51
CA LYS A 277 13.15 5.27 -8.78
C LYS A 277 13.57 5.93 -7.47
N ALA A 278 14.63 6.72 -7.53
CA ALA A 278 15.06 7.57 -6.45
C ALA A 278 14.00 8.66 -6.16
N PRO A 279 13.78 9.01 -4.89
CA PRO A 279 12.89 10.11 -4.54
C PRO A 279 13.53 11.47 -4.87
N GLY A 280 12.69 12.46 -5.19
CA GLY A 280 13.14 13.81 -5.55
C GLY A 280 13.75 13.93 -6.95
N PHE A 281 14.32 15.11 -7.22
CA PHE A 281 14.97 15.49 -8.49
C PHE A 281 16.18 16.39 -8.22
N GLY A 282 17.15 16.43 -9.14
CA GLY A 282 18.33 17.29 -9.04
C GLY A 282 19.12 17.09 -7.74
N ASP A 283 19.57 18.18 -7.12
CA ASP A 283 20.36 18.14 -5.87
C ASP A 283 19.58 17.55 -4.69
N ARG A 284 18.25 17.74 -4.67
CA ARG A 284 17.39 17.12 -3.65
C ARG A 284 17.43 15.60 -3.73
N ARG A 285 17.48 15.03 -4.94
CA ARG A 285 17.62 13.58 -5.13
C ARG A 285 18.93 13.09 -4.52
N LYS A 286 20.05 13.77 -4.79
CA LYS A 286 21.36 13.42 -4.20
C LYS A 286 21.30 13.45 -2.67
N ALA A 287 20.72 14.51 -2.11
CA ALA A 287 20.58 14.66 -0.66
C ALA A 287 19.69 13.58 -0.02
N MET A 288 18.60 13.17 -0.69
CA MET A 288 17.71 12.10 -0.21
C MET A 288 18.33 10.71 -0.37
N LEU A 289 19.11 10.47 -1.42
CA LEU A 289 19.88 9.22 -1.57
C LEU A 289 20.91 9.07 -0.44
N GLU A 290 21.54 10.17 -0.05
CA GLU A 290 22.44 10.20 1.11
C GLU A 290 21.69 9.90 2.42
N ASP A 291 20.48 10.43 2.59
CA ASP A 291 19.65 10.13 3.77
C ASP A 291 19.32 8.61 3.84
N ILE A 292 18.96 8.00 2.71
CA ILE A 292 18.71 6.55 2.62
C ILE A 292 20.00 5.75 2.91
N ALA A 293 21.15 6.21 2.41
CA ALA A 293 22.43 5.57 2.63
C ALA A 293 22.81 5.57 4.11
N ILE A 294 22.70 6.72 4.79
CA ILE A 294 22.96 6.85 6.23
C ILE A 294 21.99 5.99 7.04
N LEU A 295 20.70 6.01 6.72
CA LEU A 295 19.68 5.21 7.41
C LEU A 295 19.96 3.71 7.32
N THR A 296 20.45 3.24 6.17
CA THR A 296 20.69 1.82 5.91
C THR A 296 22.13 1.37 6.10
N GLY A 297 23.03 2.29 6.47
CA GLY A 297 24.47 2.02 6.61
C GLY A 297 25.16 1.69 5.29
N GLY A 298 24.59 2.11 4.16
CA GLY A 298 25.16 1.94 2.83
C GLY A 298 25.92 3.18 2.35
N GLN A 299 26.46 3.12 1.13
CA GLN A 299 27.13 4.24 0.47
C GLN A 299 26.43 4.59 -0.84
N VAL A 300 26.25 5.89 -1.11
CA VAL A 300 25.74 6.34 -2.41
C VAL A 300 26.81 6.12 -3.49
N ILE A 301 26.47 5.33 -4.51
CA ILE A 301 27.35 5.08 -5.64
C ILE A 301 27.12 6.18 -6.67
N SER A 302 28.06 7.11 -6.68
CA SER A 302 28.12 8.23 -7.62
C SER A 302 29.42 8.22 -8.41
N GLU A 303 29.32 8.49 -9.70
CA GLU A 303 30.50 8.74 -10.55
C GLU A 303 31.25 10.00 -10.12
N ASP A 304 30.58 10.97 -9.50
CA ASP A 304 31.19 12.20 -8.99
C ASP A 304 32.18 11.89 -7.84
N LEU A 305 31.93 10.81 -7.10
CA LEU A 305 32.81 10.28 -6.05
C LEU A 305 33.89 9.31 -6.60
N GLY A 306 33.92 9.09 -7.92
CA GLY A 306 34.86 8.17 -8.58
C GLY A 306 34.54 6.69 -8.38
N ILE A 307 33.36 6.35 -7.84
CA ILE A 307 32.96 4.97 -7.57
C ILE A 307 32.25 4.41 -8.80
N LYS A 308 32.87 3.43 -9.45
CA LYS A 308 32.28 2.70 -10.57
C LYS A 308 31.44 1.53 -10.09
N LEU A 309 30.31 1.28 -10.75
CA LEU A 309 29.38 0.18 -10.45
C LEU A 309 30.06 -1.20 -10.47
N GLU A 310 31.03 -1.41 -11.37
CA GLU A 310 31.74 -2.70 -11.48
C GLU A 310 32.60 -3.02 -10.25
N ASN A 311 32.99 -2.00 -9.48
CA ASN A 311 33.88 -2.14 -8.32
C ASN A 311 33.10 -2.18 -6.98
N VAL A 312 31.77 -2.13 -7.04
CA VAL A 312 30.91 -2.12 -5.85
C VAL A 312 30.98 -3.48 -5.17
N LYS A 313 31.14 -3.46 -3.86
CA LYS A 313 31.19 -4.64 -3.00
C LYS A 313 29.97 -4.69 -2.07
N LEU A 314 29.72 -5.85 -1.47
CA LEU A 314 28.56 -6.09 -0.59
C LEU A 314 28.56 -5.25 0.69
N ASP A 315 29.72 -4.76 1.13
CA ASP A 315 29.90 -3.86 2.27
C ASP A 315 29.45 -2.42 1.97
N MET A 316 29.42 -2.03 0.69
CA MET A 316 28.94 -0.71 0.26
C MET A 316 27.41 -0.65 0.12
N LEU A 317 26.74 -1.81 0.08
CA LEU A 317 25.28 -1.88 0.00
C LEU A 317 24.66 -1.60 1.36
N GLY A 318 23.57 -0.83 1.35
CA GLY A 318 22.76 -0.64 2.54
C GLY A 318 22.09 -1.95 2.98
N ARG A 319 21.68 -2.01 4.24
CA ARG A 319 20.93 -3.13 4.80
C ARG A 319 19.73 -2.61 5.57
N ALA A 320 18.64 -3.35 5.50
CA ALA A 320 17.46 -3.13 6.31
C ALA A 320 16.88 -4.48 6.71
N ARG A 321 16.10 -4.53 7.78
CA ARG A 321 15.41 -5.76 8.17
C ARG A 321 14.30 -6.12 7.20
N ARG A 322 13.54 -5.15 6.73
CA ARG A 322 12.47 -5.35 5.76
C ARG A 322 12.29 -4.13 4.88
N VAL A 323 12.01 -4.37 3.60
CA VAL A 323 11.53 -3.34 2.69
C VAL A 323 10.23 -3.79 2.06
N THR A 324 9.23 -2.90 2.07
CA THR A 324 7.97 -3.10 1.35
C THR A 324 7.89 -2.09 0.22
N VAL A 325 7.69 -2.57 -1.00
CA VAL A 325 7.52 -1.72 -2.19
C VAL A 325 6.12 -1.93 -2.75
N GLU A 326 5.34 -0.86 -2.80
CA GLU A 326 3.99 -0.84 -3.38
C GLU A 326 4.01 -0.14 -4.74
N LYS A 327 2.82 0.12 -5.30
CA LYS A 327 2.69 0.76 -6.60
C LYS A 327 3.23 2.20 -6.61
N GLU A 328 3.07 2.91 -5.50
CA GLU A 328 3.39 4.35 -5.41
C GLU A 328 4.38 4.68 -4.31
N THR A 329 4.59 3.77 -3.34
CA THR A 329 5.41 4.01 -2.15
C THR A 329 6.45 2.91 -1.95
N THR A 330 7.54 3.25 -1.25
CA THR A 330 8.53 2.31 -0.72
C THR A 330 8.79 2.63 0.74
N THR A 331 8.73 1.61 1.59
CA THR A 331 8.94 1.72 3.03
C THR A 331 10.11 0.84 3.45
N ILE A 332 11.12 1.45 4.06
CA ILE A 332 12.30 0.80 4.64
C ILE A 332 12.10 0.73 6.14
N VAL A 333 12.14 -0.48 6.69
CA VAL A 333 11.90 -0.75 8.12
C VAL A 333 13.18 -1.31 8.75
N ASP A 334 13.61 -0.68 9.86
CA ASP A 334 14.76 -1.08 10.67
C ASP A 334 16.05 -1.12 9.84
N GLY A 335 16.48 0.08 9.43
CA GLY A 335 17.73 0.29 8.68
C GLY A 335 18.96 0.02 9.54
N ALA A 336 20.02 -0.57 8.96
CA ALA A 336 21.23 -0.94 9.68
C ALA A 336 22.21 0.23 9.93
N GLY A 337 21.77 1.48 9.73
CA GLY A 337 22.57 2.67 9.97
C GLY A 337 22.91 2.88 11.45
N ALA A 338 24.09 3.43 11.71
CA ALA A 338 24.49 3.72 13.09
C ALA A 338 23.70 4.94 13.62
N LYS A 339 23.11 4.80 14.82
CA LYS A 339 22.34 5.89 15.46
C LYS A 339 23.08 7.24 15.53
N PRO A 340 24.39 7.30 15.83
CA PRO A 340 25.13 8.57 15.83
C PRO A 340 25.14 9.25 14.46
N ASP A 341 25.27 8.48 13.38
CA ASP A 341 25.32 9.02 12.01
C ASP A 341 23.96 9.56 11.59
N ILE A 342 22.88 8.83 11.92
CA ILE A 342 21.49 9.27 11.70
C ILE A 342 21.22 10.56 12.49
N GLN A 343 21.59 10.61 13.77
CA GLN A 343 21.41 11.81 14.61
C GLN A 343 22.23 13.00 14.10
N GLY A 344 23.47 12.76 13.65
CA GLY A 344 24.31 13.76 13.02
C GLY A 344 23.65 14.32 11.76
N ARG A 345 23.06 13.45 10.93
CA ARG A 345 22.33 13.87 9.73
C ARG A 345 21.07 14.67 10.06
N VAL A 346 20.30 14.25 11.05
CA VAL A 346 19.13 14.97 11.58
C VAL A 346 19.54 16.38 12.06
N ALA A 347 20.67 16.50 12.77
CA ALA A 347 21.18 17.80 13.23
C ALA A 347 21.59 18.71 12.06
N GLN A 348 22.24 18.17 11.03
CA GLN A 348 22.59 18.93 9.82
C GLN A 348 21.34 19.47 9.11
N ILE A 349 20.29 18.66 8.96
CA ILE A 349 19.05 19.09 8.31
C ILE A 349 18.35 20.18 9.14
N LYS A 350 18.36 20.07 10.48
CA LYS A 350 17.83 21.11 11.37
C LYS A 350 18.56 22.45 11.20
N GLN A 351 19.88 22.42 11.14
CA GLN A 351 20.67 23.63 10.90
C GLN A 351 20.34 24.26 9.52
N GLN A 352 20.18 23.45 8.48
CA GLN A 352 19.78 23.93 7.15
C GLN A 352 18.38 24.58 7.15
N ILE A 353 17.45 24.08 7.97
CA ILE A 353 16.11 24.66 8.15
C ILE A 353 16.18 26.06 8.77
N ASP A 354 17.10 26.28 9.71
CA ASP A 354 17.27 27.57 10.40
C ASP A 354 18.00 28.59 9.50
N GLU A 355 18.93 28.13 8.67
CA GLU A 355 19.72 28.98 7.77
C GLU A 355 18.95 29.37 6.49
N THR A 356 17.97 28.57 6.06
CA THR A 356 17.23 28.85 4.83
C THR A 356 16.26 30.02 4.97
N THR A 357 16.30 30.92 3.98
CA THR A 357 15.40 32.08 3.85
C THR A 357 14.20 31.80 2.94
N SER A 358 14.17 30.63 2.30
CA SER A 358 13.13 30.19 1.37
C SER A 358 12.13 29.31 2.10
N ASP A 359 10.86 29.74 2.15
CA ASP A 359 9.78 28.95 2.77
C ASP A 359 9.58 27.60 2.05
N TYR A 360 9.78 27.57 0.74
CA TYR A 360 9.73 26.33 -0.04
C TYR A 360 10.82 25.35 0.41
N ASP A 361 12.08 25.79 0.53
CA ASP A 361 13.17 24.91 0.95
C ASP A 361 13.00 24.47 2.40
N ARG A 362 12.45 25.34 3.26
CA ARG A 362 12.12 25.03 4.65
C ARG A 362 11.13 23.88 4.75
N GLU A 363 9.99 23.97 4.05
CA GLU A 363 8.98 22.91 4.00
C GLU A 363 9.59 21.59 3.54
N LYS A 364 10.41 21.64 2.49
CA LYS A 364 11.06 20.47 1.89
C LYS A 364 12.17 19.85 2.73
N LEU A 365 12.84 20.63 3.57
CA LEU A 365 13.77 20.11 4.57
C LEU A 365 13.03 19.53 5.77
N GLN A 366 11.91 20.12 6.17
CA GLN A 366 11.03 19.58 7.23
C GLN A 366 10.46 18.21 6.84
N GLU A 367 10.03 18.02 5.58
CA GLU A 367 9.61 16.71 5.07
C GLU A 367 10.72 15.65 5.20
N ARG A 368 11.96 16.00 4.82
CA ARG A 368 13.11 15.10 4.94
C ARG A 368 13.44 14.78 6.39
N LEU A 369 13.41 15.80 7.25
CA LEU A 369 13.64 15.66 8.68
C LEU A 369 12.60 14.72 9.31
N ALA A 370 11.31 14.90 9.01
CA ALA A 370 10.24 14.07 9.52
C ALA A 370 10.42 12.60 9.10
N LYS A 371 10.78 12.36 7.83
CA LYS A 371 11.04 11.01 7.31
C LYS A 371 12.25 10.32 7.95
N LEU A 372 13.26 11.08 8.37
CA LEU A 372 14.48 10.53 8.98
C LEU A 372 14.40 10.42 10.51
N ALA A 373 13.68 11.33 11.17
CA ALA A 373 13.59 11.39 12.63
C ALA A 373 12.31 10.76 13.21
N GLY A 374 11.25 10.63 12.41
CA GLY A 374 9.95 10.09 12.85
C GLY A 374 9.94 8.58 13.04
N GLY A 375 10.88 7.87 12.41
CA GLY A 375 10.97 6.41 12.45
C GLY A 375 9.76 5.72 11.83
N VAL A 376 9.65 4.43 12.07
CA VAL A 376 8.54 3.58 11.64
C VAL A 376 8.01 2.81 12.84
N ALA A 377 6.71 2.91 13.10
CA ALA A 377 6.03 2.08 14.07
C ALA A 377 5.65 0.76 13.42
N VAL A 378 6.07 -0.35 14.01
CA VAL A 378 5.78 -1.71 13.55
C VAL A 378 4.83 -2.35 14.56
N ILE A 379 3.62 -2.67 14.12
CA ILE A 379 2.64 -3.45 14.88
C ILE A 379 2.76 -4.90 14.45
N ARG A 380 3.25 -5.77 15.34
CA ARG A 380 3.36 -7.21 15.08
C ARG A 380 2.13 -7.90 15.64
N VAL A 381 1.30 -8.45 14.77
CA VAL A 381 0.02 -9.06 15.14
C VAL A 381 0.22 -10.54 15.49
N GLY A 382 -0.12 -10.91 16.72
CA GLY A 382 -0.07 -12.28 17.21
C GLY A 382 -1.42 -13.00 17.16
N GLY A 383 -1.38 -14.33 17.23
CA GLY A 383 -2.56 -15.18 17.21
C GLY A 383 -2.22 -16.65 17.45
N SER A 384 -3.24 -17.46 17.70
CA SER A 384 -3.07 -18.88 18.06
C SER A 384 -2.89 -19.78 16.83
N THR A 385 -3.34 -19.31 15.66
CA THR A 385 -3.22 -20.03 14.38
C THR A 385 -2.88 -19.07 13.25
N GLU A 386 -2.25 -19.56 12.17
CA GLU A 386 -1.91 -18.72 11.00
C GLU A 386 -3.14 -18.07 10.35
N VAL A 387 -4.29 -18.76 10.35
CA VAL A 387 -5.54 -18.24 9.80
C VAL A 387 -6.05 -17.05 10.62
N GLU A 388 -5.97 -17.17 11.95
CA GLU A 388 -6.35 -16.10 12.88
C GLU A 388 -5.41 -14.90 12.76
N VAL A 389 -4.09 -15.13 12.71
CA VAL A 389 -3.10 -14.05 12.56
C VAL A 389 -3.37 -13.25 11.28
N ARG A 390 -3.65 -13.94 10.16
CA ARG A 390 -3.95 -13.26 8.89
C ARG A 390 -5.25 -12.46 8.95
N GLU A 391 -6.30 -12.98 9.56
CA GLU A 391 -7.56 -12.25 9.75
C GLU A 391 -7.37 -11.02 10.65
N ARG A 392 -6.66 -11.18 11.78
CA ARG A 392 -6.33 -10.05 12.67
C ARG A 392 -5.50 -9.00 11.96
N LYS A 393 -4.51 -9.42 11.18
CA LYS A 393 -3.65 -8.52 10.40
C LYS A 393 -4.47 -7.71 9.40
N ASP A 394 -5.37 -8.35 8.66
CA ASP A 394 -6.26 -7.64 7.72
C ASP A 394 -7.11 -6.61 8.47
N ARG A 395 -7.66 -6.94 9.66
CA ARG A 395 -8.36 -5.96 10.50
C ARG A 395 -7.49 -4.80 10.98
N VAL A 396 -6.23 -5.05 11.34
CA VAL A 396 -5.30 -3.98 11.76
C VAL A 396 -4.94 -3.08 10.58
N ASP A 397 -4.73 -3.64 9.39
CA ASP A 397 -4.48 -2.88 8.17
C ASP A 397 -5.69 -1.99 7.85
N ASP A 398 -6.91 -2.52 7.84
CA ASP A 398 -8.13 -1.74 7.59
C ASP A 398 -8.30 -0.61 8.62
N ALA A 399 -8.12 -0.93 9.91
CA ALA A 399 -8.20 0.05 10.98
C ALA A 399 -7.11 1.12 10.90
N LEU A 400 -5.90 0.77 10.46
CA LEU A 400 -4.82 1.73 10.25
C LEU A 400 -5.20 2.76 9.17
N HIS A 401 -5.69 2.31 8.02
CA HIS A 401 -6.05 3.23 6.95
C HIS A 401 -7.25 4.10 7.33
N ALA A 402 -8.28 3.53 7.97
CA ALA A 402 -9.43 4.29 8.47
C ALA A 402 -9.02 5.36 9.50
N THR A 403 -8.08 5.02 10.39
CA THR A 403 -7.58 5.94 11.40
C THR A 403 -6.77 7.07 10.76
N ARG A 404 -5.94 6.78 9.74
CA ARG A 404 -5.23 7.81 8.97
C ARG A 404 -6.20 8.76 8.26
N ALA A 405 -7.19 8.21 7.55
CA ALA A 405 -8.21 9.00 6.87
C ALA A 405 -9.06 9.86 7.80
N ALA A 406 -9.18 9.50 9.08
CA ALA A 406 -9.88 10.29 10.09
C ALA A 406 -9.03 11.43 10.69
N VAL A 407 -7.70 11.32 10.61
CA VAL A 407 -6.75 12.31 11.14
C VAL A 407 -6.37 13.36 10.10
N GLU A 408 -6.31 12.96 8.82
CA GLU A 408 -6.24 13.87 7.65
C GLU A 408 -7.49 14.77 7.55
#